data_AF-A0A1P8WPH5-F1
#
_entry.id   AF-A0A1P8WPH5-F1
#
_cell.length_a   1.000
_cell.length_b   1.000
_cell.length_c   1.000
_cell.angle_alpha   90.00
_cell.angle_beta   90.00
_cell.angle_gamma   90.00
#
_symmetry.space_group_name_H-M   'P 1'
#
loop_
_entity.id
_entity.type
_entity.pdbx_description
1 polymer ?
#
loop_
_entity_poly.entity_id
_entity_poly.type
_entity_poly.pdbx_seq_one_letter_code
_entity_poly.pdbx_strand_id
1 'polypeptide(L)'
;MRICIAGKNQIACNVLRHLIDSGYTNKQLSVIPNRDDVGKHTWQPSIAFVAERHNVPVWSLEQAEDSHDLMFVSVEFDRILRPSRFKTTQLYNIHFSLLPAYRGVATSVLPILHGANTTGVSIHQIDHGVDTGDVIYQKAVEILPNWSSRDLYFQLMETGEELLTSKIQDLIDGSFTPTPQQVTGASYFSRRDVDFGTPPIVTNGTAWQASCSLRAFMFHEYQYPELDVGQVMGASISTSISTSVSSRCATERTGAWTAVLHTRDRSVDLILSPFNSLYQWCRTTEDKPEHLDSHPMLNSIVNRADRNGWTPLMVACYHGNSEAIETLLEWGADVNQSNLRGTTPLMYAKDCPSRNAQAIVRQVLDAGADVTVRDAYGKTVIDYAFENNQQAFLRQI
;
A
#
# COMPACT_ATOMS: atom_id res chain seq x y z
N MET A 1 -22.97 -2.90 -24.86
CA MET A 1 -21.60 -2.62 -24.44
C MET A 1 -21.23 -3.34 -23.16
N ARG A 2 -20.08 -4.02 -23.17
CA ARG A 2 -19.43 -4.56 -21.98
C ARG A 2 -18.32 -3.62 -21.50
N ILE A 3 -18.09 -3.56 -20.19
CA ILE A 3 -17.00 -2.81 -19.56
C ILE A 3 -16.01 -3.81 -18.97
N CYS A 4 -14.73 -3.67 -19.31
CA CYS A 4 -13.65 -4.46 -18.74
C CYS A 4 -12.74 -3.59 -17.90
N ILE A 5 -12.64 -3.91 -16.60
CA ILE A 5 -11.67 -3.29 -15.69
C ILE A 5 -10.45 -4.21 -15.61
N ALA A 6 -9.34 -3.77 -16.18
CA ALA A 6 -8.08 -4.51 -16.18
C ALA A 6 -7.10 -3.85 -15.21
N GLY A 7 -6.63 -4.57 -14.19
CA GLY A 7 -5.86 -3.91 -13.14
C GLY A 7 -5.74 -4.65 -11.81
N LYS A 8 -5.42 -3.87 -10.78
CA LYS A 8 -5.32 -4.36 -9.39
C LYS A 8 -5.62 -3.27 -8.36
N ASN A 9 -5.50 -3.66 -7.09
CA ASN A 9 -5.54 -2.80 -5.91
C ASN A 9 -6.90 -2.15 -5.65
N GLN A 10 -6.93 -1.28 -4.62
CA GLN A 10 -8.15 -0.64 -4.12
C GLN A 10 -8.93 0.08 -5.22
N ILE A 11 -8.24 0.85 -6.07
CA ILE A 11 -8.86 1.62 -7.14
C ILE A 11 -9.65 0.72 -8.10
N ALA A 12 -9.09 -0.41 -8.55
CA ALA A 12 -9.78 -1.29 -9.49
C ALA A 12 -10.95 -2.04 -8.80
N CYS A 13 -10.79 -2.42 -7.53
CA CYS A 13 -11.88 -2.99 -6.73
C CYS A 13 -13.04 -2.01 -6.54
N ASN A 14 -12.74 -0.74 -6.22
CA ASN A 14 -13.76 0.27 -5.95
C ASN A 14 -14.48 0.71 -7.21
N VAL A 15 -13.77 0.87 -8.32
CA VAL A 15 -14.39 1.13 -9.64
C VAL A 15 -15.34 -0.01 -10.02
N LEU A 16 -14.94 -1.26 -9.80
CA LEU A 16 -15.82 -2.41 -10.05
C LEU A 16 -17.08 -2.37 -9.16
N ARG A 17 -16.93 -2.12 -7.85
CA ARG A 17 -18.08 -1.99 -6.94
C ARG A 17 -19.00 -0.84 -7.34
N HIS A 18 -18.43 0.31 -7.68
CA HIS A 18 -19.19 1.47 -8.15
C HIS A 18 -20.04 1.15 -9.38
N LEU A 19 -19.50 0.39 -10.34
CA LEU A 19 -20.27 -0.08 -11.50
C LEU A 19 -21.39 -1.05 -11.10
N ILE A 20 -21.13 -1.99 -10.19
CA ILE A 20 -22.15 -2.93 -9.69
C ILE A 20 -23.27 -2.17 -8.99
N ASP A 21 -22.92 -1.23 -8.10
CA ASP A 21 -23.88 -0.40 -7.34
C ASP A 21 -24.68 0.52 -8.25
N SER A 22 -24.10 0.92 -9.39
CA SER A 22 -24.77 1.68 -10.46
C SER A 22 -25.69 0.81 -11.35
N GLY A 23 -25.84 -0.48 -11.05
CA GLY A 23 -26.79 -1.38 -11.71
C GLY A 23 -26.23 -2.17 -12.90
N TYR A 24 -24.91 -2.11 -13.16
CA TYR A 24 -24.30 -2.91 -14.22
C TYR A 24 -24.26 -4.40 -13.82
N THR A 25 -24.79 -5.26 -14.70
CA THR A 25 -24.87 -6.70 -14.44
C THR A 25 -23.56 -7.42 -14.76
N ASN A 26 -23.38 -8.65 -14.25
CA ASN A 26 -22.24 -9.50 -14.61
C ASN A 26 -22.15 -9.85 -16.11
N LYS A 27 -23.23 -9.67 -16.89
CA LYS A 27 -23.20 -9.80 -18.36
C LYS A 27 -22.60 -8.57 -19.05
N GLN A 28 -22.59 -7.43 -18.37
CA GLN A 28 -22.04 -6.16 -18.86
C GLN A 28 -20.67 -5.86 -18.26
N LEU A 29 -20.21 -6.62 -17.27
CA LEU A 29 -18.92 -6.43 -16.62
C LEU A 29 -17.98 -7.60 -16.89
N SER A 30 -16.69 -7.31 -16.88
CA SER A 30 -15.61 -8.28 -16.88
C SER A 30 -14.39 -7.67 -16.20
N VAL A 31 -13.50 -8.50 -15.68
CA VAL A 31 -12.23 -8.04 -15.10
C VAL A 31 -11.05 -8.78 -15.67
N ILE A 32 -9.89 -8.13 -15.72
CA ILE A 32 -8.61 -8.79 -16.01
C ILE A 32 -7.64 -8.44 -14.88
N PRO A 33 -7.49 -9.32 -13.88
CA PRO A 33 -6.51 -9.12 -12.81
C PRO A 33 -5.08 -9.11 -13.35
N ASN A 34 -4.20 -8.38 -12.66
CA ASN A 34 -2.76 -8.48 -12.89
C ASN A 34 -2.24 -9.91 -12.61
N ARG A 35 -1.06 -10.24 -13.12
CA ARG A 35 -0.48 -11.60 -13.00
C ARG A 35 -0.21 -12.00 -11.55
N ASP A 36 0.05 -11.03 -10.69
CA ASP A 36 0.33 -11.19 -9.26
C ASP A 36 -0.95 -11.27 -8.40
N ASP A 37 -2.13 -10.99 -8.97
CA ASP A 37 -3.40 -11.12 -8.26
C ASP A 37 -3.92 -12.57 -8.32
N VAL A 38 -3.71 -13.28 -7.21
CA VAL A 38 -4.10 -14.69 -7.03
C VAL A 38 -5.47 -14.87 -6.35
N GLY A 39 -6.34 -13.85 -6.37
CA GLY A 39 -7.68 -13.96 -5.75
C GLY A 39 -7.66 -13.85 -4.23
N LYS A 40 -6.60 -13.30 -3.64
CA LYS A 40 -6.44 -13.15 -2.18
C LYS A 40 -6.07 -11.71 -1.84
N HIS A 41 -6.71 -11.18 -0.80
CA HIS A 41 -6.33 -9.89 -0.24
C HIS A 41 -4.89 -9.94 0.28
N THR A 42 -4.14 -8.88 0.03
CA THR A 42 -2.84 -8.60 0.65
C THR A 42 -2.98 -7.32 1.49
N TRP A 43 -1.96 -6.48 1.56
CA TRP A 43 -2.11 -5.11 2.05
C TRP A 43 -2.97 -4.24 1.09
N GLN A 44 -3.21 -4.71 -0.14
CA GLN A 44 -4.20 -4.20 -1.08
C GLN A 44 -5.23 -5.27 -1.43
N PRO A 45 -6.49 -4.89 -1.74
CA PRO A 45 -7.51 -5.85 -2.09
C PRO A 45 -7.29 -6.45 -3.50
N SER A 46 -7.71 -7.70 -3.66
CA SER A 46 -7.70 -8.43 -4.92
C SER A 46 -8.98 -8.15 -5.71
N ILE A 47 -8.84 -7.73 -6.98
CA ILE A 47 -10.00 -7.54 -7.87
C ILE A 47 -10.56 -8.91 -8.29
N ALA A 48 -9.72 -9.93 -8.41
CA ALA A 48 -10.16 -11.30 -8.67
C ALA A 48 -11.10 -11.82 -7.58
N PHE A 49 -10.77 -11.57 -6.30
CA PHE A 49 -11.64 -11.92 -5.17
C PHE A 49 -12.98 -11.19 -5.23
N VAL A 50 -12.98 -9.87 -5.51
CA VAL A 50 -14.22 -9.09 -5.62
C VAL A 50 -15.07 -9.59 -6.80
N ALA A 51 -14.44 -9.87 -7.94
CA ALA A 51 -15.14 -10.37 -9.11
C ALA A 51 -15.82 -11.72 -8.84
N GLU A 52 -15.14 -12.67 -8.20
CA GLU A 52 -15.71 -13.95 -7.79
C GLU A 52 -16.93 -13.76 -6.88
N ARG A 53 -16.81 -12.93 -5.84
CA ARG A 53 -17.89 -12.67 -4.88
C ARG A 53 -19.15 -12.08 -5.53
N HIS A 54 -18.99 -11.32 -6.60
CA HIS A 54 -20.08 -10.68 -7.34
C HIS A 54 -20.46 -11.41 -8.65
N ASN A 55 -19.91 -12.61 -8.89
CA ASN A 55 -20.12 -13.40 -10.11
C ASN A 55 -19.77 -12.65 -11.40
N VAL A 56 -18.80 -11.74 -11.36
CA VAL A 56 -18.27 -11.02 -12.52
C VAL A 56 -17.21 -11.88 -13.20
N PRO A 57 -17.29 -12.12 -14.52
CA PRO A 57 -16.35 -13.00 -15.20
C PRO A 57 -14.94 -12.41 -15.24
N VAL A 58 -13.96 -13.25 -14.89
CA VAL A 58 -12.54 -12.98 -15.12
C VAL A 58 -12.19 -13.35 -16.56
N TRP A 59 -11.65 -12.40 -17.32
CA TRP A 59 -11.28 -12.54 -18.72
C TRP A 59 -9.77 -12.69 -18.90
N SER A 60 -9.38 -13.32 -20.01
CA SER A 60 -8.04 -13.21 -20.56
C SER A 60 -7.91 -11.92 -21.39
N LEU A 61 -6.67 -11.50 -21.66
CA LEU A 61 -6.45 -10.33 -22.50
C LEU A 61 -6.92 -10.59 -23.94
N GLU A 62 -6.75 -11.81 -24.44
CA GLU A 62 -7.19 -12.24 -25.76
C GLU A 62 -8.72 -12.14 -25.90
N GLN A 63 -9.48 -12.50 -24.85
CA GLN A 63 -10.94 -12.34 -24.85
C GLN A 63 -11.37 -10.87 -24.97
N ALA A 64 -10.63 -9.96 -24.33
CA ALA A 64 -10.88 -8.52 -24.47
C ALA A 64 -10.49 -8.00 -25.86
N GLU A 65 -9.33 -8.41 -26.38
CA GLU A 65 -8.85 -8.06 -27.72
C GLU A 65 -9.87 -8.49 -28.81
N ASP A 66 -10.48 -9.65 -28.67
CA ASP A 66 -11.43 -10.21 -29.63
C ASP A 66 -12.85 -9.61 -29.58
N SER A 67 -13.17 -8.77 -28.59
CA SER A 67 -14.50 -8.21 -28.38
C SER A 67 -14.74 -6.91 -29.18
N HIS A 68 -15.85 -6.84 -29.91
CA HIS A 68 -16.22 -5.66 -30.71
C HIS A 68 -17.00 -4.61 -29.90
N ASP A 69 -17.77 -5.03 -28.90
CA ASP A 69 -18.67 -4.17 -28.10
C ASP A 69 -18.12 -4.05 -26.66
N LEU A 70 -16.94 -3.43 -26.54
CA LEU A 70 -16.15 -3.36 -25.32
C LEU A 70 -15.64 -1.94 -25.07
N MET A 71 -15.80 -1.47 -23.83
CA MET A 71 -14.98 -0.41 -23.23
C MET A 71 -13.93 -1.05 -22.32
N PHE A 72 -12.65 -0.80 -22.60
CA PHE A 72 -11.53 -1.30 -21.81
C PHE A 72 -10.94 -0.18 -20.96
N VAL A 73 -10.85 -0.40 -19.65
CA VAL A 73 -10.25 0.55 -18.71
C VAL A 73 -9.10 -0.13 -17.96
N SER A 74 -7.89 0.34 -18.22
CA SER A 74 -6.67 -0.04 -17.51
C SER A 74 -6.52 0.78 -16.23
N VAL A 75 -6.29 0.12 -15.10
CA VAL A 75 -6.11 0.71 -13.78
C VAL A 75 -4.94 -0.01 -13.07
N GLU A 76 -3.75 0.59 -13.03
CA GLU A 76 -2.54 -0.05 -12.47
C GLU A 76 -2.22 -1.40 -13.15
N PHE A 77 -2.51 -1.54 -14.45
CA PHE A 77 -2.40 -2.81 -15.17
C PHE A 77 -0.94 -3.19 -15.49
N ASP A 78 -0.59 -4.46 -15.37
CA ASP A 78 0.80 -4.93 -15.45
C ASP A 78 1.29 -5.34 -16.85
N ARG A 79 0.44 -5.22 -17.87
CA ARG A 79 0.74 -5.68 -19.24
C ARG A 79 0.72 -4.52 -20.22
N ILE A 80 1.73 -4.48 -21.08
CA ILE A 80 1.75 -3.55 -22.21
C ILE A 80 0.65 -3.95 -23.19
N LEU A 81 -0.20 -2.99 -23.51
CA LEU A 81 -1.31 -3.15 -24.44
C LEU A 81 -0.87 -2.79 -25.86
N ARG A 82 -1.45 -3.47 -26.84
CA ARG A 82 -1.25 -3.16 -28.26
C ARG A 82 -2.61 -2.82 -28.85
N PRO A 83 -2.97 -1.53 -29.03
CA PRO A 83 -4.29 -1.14 -29.52
C PRO A 83 -4.71 -1.84 -30.82
N SER A 84 -3.75 -2.11 -31.71
CA SER A 84 -3.98 -2.82 -32.98
C SER A 84 -4.48 -4.26 -32.83
N ARG A 85 -4.41 -4.86 -31.63
CA ARG A 85 -4.97 -6.19 -31.35
C ARG A 85 -6.43 -6.13 -30.92
N PHE A 86 -6.92 -4.97 -30.47
CA PHE A 86 -8.30 -4.80 -30.04
C PHE A 86 -9.21 -4.51 -31.23
N LYS A 87 -10.39 -5.12 -31.25
CA LYS A 87 -11.45 -4.80 -32.23
C LYS A 87 -12.24 -3.54 -31.87
N THR A 88 -12.17 -3.11 -30.60
CA THR A 88 -12.72 -1.84 -30.12
C THR A 88 -11.65 -0.75 -30.11
N THR A 89 -12.07 0.51 -30.21
CA THR A 89 -11.22 1.71 -30.05
C THR A 89 -11.41 2.38 -28.68
N GLN A 90 -12.37 1.92 -27.86
CA GLN A 90 -12.64 2.47 -26.53
C GLN A 90 -11.65 1.89 -25.50
N LEU A 91 -10.41 2.36 -25.58
CA LEU A 91 -9.30 1.93 -24.73
C LEU A 91 -8.80 3.10 -23.89
N TYR A 92 -8.97 3.00 -22.57
CA TYR A 92 -8.63 4.07 -21.62
C TYR A 92 -7.68 3.54 -20.54
N ASN A 93 -6.81 4.41 -20.04
CA ASN A 93 -5.94 4.13 -18.90
C ASN A 93 -6.03 5.26 -17.89
N ILE A 94 -5.96 4.90 -16.60
CA ILE A 94 -5.65 5.85 -15.55
C ILE A 94 -4.19 5.75 -15.15
N HIS A 95 -3.48 6.85 -15.31
CA HIS A 95 -2.07 6.97 -14.97
C HIS A 95 -1.88 7.90 -13.76
N PHE A 96 -1.00 7.53 -12.85
CA PHE A 96 -0.75 8.26 -11.60
C PHE A 96 0.31 9.35 -11.75
N SER A 97 0.13 10.22 -12.75
CA SER A 97 0.83 11.50 -12.84
C SER A 97 -0.04 12.57 -13.51
N LEU A 98 0.39 13.83 -13.44
CA LEU A 98 -0.04 14.85 -14.39
C LEU A 98 0.75 14.70 -15.69
N LEU A 99 0.21 13.92 -16.63
CA LEU A 99 0.73 13.84 -17.99
C LEU A 99 0.81 15.24 -18.62
N PRO A 100 1.88 15.55 -19.38
CA PRO A 100 2.87 14.62 -19.96
C PRO A 100 4.06 14.26 -19.06
N ALA A 101 4.12 14.74 -17.81
CA ALA A 101 5.23 14.45 -16.90
C ALA A 101 5.09 13.06 -16.26
N TYR A 102 6.22 12.45 -15.91
CA TYR A 102 6.31 11.19 -15.15
C TYR A 102 5.55 10.01 -15.77
N ARG A 103 5.70 9.79 -17.08
CA ARG A 103 5.26 8.54 -17.73
C ARG A 103 6.03 7.34 -17.18
N GLY A 104 5.44 6.15 -17.24
CA GLY A 104 6.08 4.91 -16.84
C GLY A 104 5.83 4.55 -15.38
N VAL A 105 6.89 4.28 -14.62
CA VAL A 105 6.78 3.63 -13.30
C VAL A 105 7.20 4.53 -12.13
N ALA A 106 6.96 4.06 -10.90
CA ALA A 106 7.42 4.68 -9.66
C ALA A 106 6.94 6.14 -9.47
N THR A 107 5.72 6.44 -9.90
CA THR A 107 5.14 7.78 -9.88
C THR A 107 4.79 8.31 -8.48
N SER A 108 4.82 7.46 -7.45
CA SER A 108 4.75 7.90 -6.05
C SER A 108 6.14 8.21 -5.44
N VAL A 109 7.22 7.83 -6.12
CA VAL A 109 8.62 8.02 -5.68
C VAL A 109 9.24 9.22 -6.39
N LEU A 110 9.19 9.22 -7.73
CA LEU A 110 9.94 10.15 -8.57
C LEU A 110 9.54 11.62 -8.38
N PRO A 111 8.25 12.01 -8.29
CA PRO A 111 7.89 13.39 -8.01
C PRO A 111 8.46 13.89 -6.68
N ILE A 112 8.41 13.06 -5.63
CA ILE A 112 9.00 13.39 -4.32
C ILE A 112 10.52 13.52 -4.45
N LEU A 113 11.18 12.55 -5.09
CA LEU A 113 12.63 12.50 -5.26
C LEU A 113 13.15 13.72 -6.04
N HIS A 114 12.43 14.17 -7.06
CA HIS A 114 12.78 15.35 -7.85
C HIS A 114 12.38 16.67 -7.17
N GLY A 115 11.76 16.62 -5.99
CA GLY A 115 11.33 17.81 -5.26
C GLY A 115 10.16 18.55 -5.90
N ALA A 116 9.29 17.84 -6.63
CA ALA A 116 8.05 18.41 -7.16
C ALA A 116 7.07 18.71 -6.01
N ASN A 117 6.35 19.83 -6.16
CA ASN A 117 5.28 20.21 -5.23
C ASN A 117 3.90 19.73 -5.70
N THR A 118 3.80 19.27 -6.95
CA THR A 118 2.55 18.80 -7.54
C THR A 118 2.81 17.58 -8.42
N THR A 119 1.81 16.70 -8.45
CA THR A 119 1.63 15.62 -9.42
C THR A 119 0.11 15.50 -9.65
N GLY A 120 -0.39 14.32 -10.01
CA GLY A 120 -1.83 14.10 -10.10
C GLY A 120 -2.16 12.78 -10.77
N VAL A 121 -3.37 12.70 -11.28
CA VAL A 121 -3.88 11.53 -12.00
C VAL A 121 -4.43 11.97 -13.36
N SER A 122 -4.28 11.09 -14.35
CA SER A 122 -4.70 11.35 -15.73
C SER A 122 -5.49 10.18 -16.29
N ILE A 123 -6.69 10.43 -16.79
CA ILE A 123 -7.41 9.50 -17.68
C ILE A 123 -7.02 9.86 -19.11
N HIS A 124 -6.48 8.91 -19.86
CA HIS A 124 -6.05 9.13 -21.23
C HIS A 124 -6.36 7.91 -22.10
N GLN A 125 -6.31 8.12 -23.42
CA GLN A 125 -6.47 7.04 -24.39
C GLN A 125 -5.22 6.14 -24.41
N ILE A 126 -5.40 4.84 -24.65
CA ILE A 126 -4.29 3.90 -24.84
C ILE A 126 -3.88 3.93 -26.31
N ASP A 127 -2.61 4.25 -26.57
CA ASP A 127 -1.99 4.18 -27.88
C ASP A 127 -0.83 3.15 -27.88
N HIS A 128 0.09 3.24 -28.85
CA HIS A 128 1.21 2.30 -28.96
C HIS A 128 2.35 2.58 -27.96
N GLY A 129 2.39 3.76 -27.36
CA GLY A 129 3.44 4.15 -26.41
C GLY A 129 3.04 3.90 -24.96
N VAL A 130 3.96 4.23 -24.05
CA VAL A 130 3.72 4.13 -22.61
C VAL A 130 3.25 5.49 -22.12
N ASP A 131 1.96 5.57 -21.76
CA ASP A 131 1.29 6.77 -21.26
C ASP A 131 1.38 7.98 -22.21
N THR A 132 1.32 7.75 -23.52
CA THR A 132 1.46 8.81 -24.55
C THR A 132 0.17 9.25 -25.22
N GLY A 133 -0.90 8.45 -25.13
CA GLY A 133 -2.17 8.78 -25.79
C GLY A 133 -2.85 10.03 -25.23
N ASP A 134 -3.81 10.54 -26.00
CA ASP A 134 -4.45 11.83 -25.73
C ASP A 134 -5.15 11.84 -24.37
N VAL A 135 -4.95 12.93 -23.64
CA VAL A 135 -5.50 13.13 -22.30
C VAL A 135 -6.97 13.49 -22.40
N ILE A 136 -7.80 12.83 -21.58
CA ILE A 136 -9.25 13.08 -21.50
C ILE A 136 -9.56 13.95 -20.28
N TYR A 137 -9.13 13.51 -19.10
CA TYR A 137 -9.30 14.23 -17.84
C TYR A 137 -8.04 14.15 -16.99
N GLN A 138 -7.77 15.18 -16.21
CA GLN A 138 -6.70 15.16 -15.21
C GLN A 138 -7.16 15.84 -13.93
N LYS A 139 -6.60 15.39 -12.80
CA LYS A 139 -6.79 16.03 -11.50
C LYS A 139 -5.43 16.19 -10.83
N ALA A 140 -5.07 17.42 -10.52
CA ALA A 140 -3.82 17.74 -9.83
C ALA A 140 -3.89 17.35 -8.35
N VAL A 141 -2.74 16.96 -7.81
CA VAL A 141 -2.53 16.61 -6.41
C VAL A 141 -1.32 17.39 -5.92
N GLU A 142 -1.49 18.15 -4.84
CA GLU A 142 -0.39 18.79 -4.13
C GLU A 142 0.38 17.73 -3.32
N ILE A 143 1.70 17.77 -3.37
CA ILE A 143 2.57 16.88 -2.60
C ILE A 143 2.97 17.61 -1.33
N LEU A 144 2.42 17.18 -0.18
CA LEU A 144 2.73 17.83 1.09
C LEU A 144 4.19 17.58 1.51
N PRO A 145 4.86 18.55 2.17
CA PRO A 145 6.29 18.46 2.51
C PRO A 145 6.70 17.27 3.37
N ASN A 146 5.78 16.71 4.15
CA ASN A 146 5.99 15.57 5.04
C ASN A 146 5.49 14.23 4.48
N TRP A 147 4.87 14.21 3.29
CA TRP A 147 4.37 12.98 2.70
C TRP A 147 5.50 12.05 2.28
N SER A 148 5.35 10.79 2.67
CA SER A 148 6.11 9.67 2.12
C SER A 148 5.61 9.27 0.73
N SER A 149 6.38 8.43 0.04
CA SER A 149 5.90 7.80 -1.21
C SER A 149 4.64 6.95 -1.00
N ARG A 150 4.45 6.40 0.21
CA ARG A 150 3.22 5.67 0.56
C ARG A 150 2.02 6.61 0.67
N ASP A 151 2.17 7.74 1.36
CA ASP A 151 1.10 8.72 1.51
C ASP A 151 0.67 9.24 0.13
N LEU A 152 1.64 9.58 -0.73
CA LEU A 152 1.36 10.01 -2.09
C LEU A 152 0.69 8.90 -2.92
N TYR A 153 1.09 7.64 -2.77
CA TYR A 153 0.45 6.51 -3.45
C TYR A 153 -1.03 6.39 -3.09
N PHE A 154 -1.38 6.47 -1.81
CA PHE A 154 -2.78 6.42 -1.37
C PHE A 154 -3.58 7.63 -1.85
N GLN A 155 -3.01 8.84 -1.79
CA GLN A 155 -3.66 10.02 -2.32
C GLN A 155 -3.93 9.90 -3.83
N LEU A 156 -2.96 9.38 -4.60
CA LEU A 156 -3.12 9.17 -6.05
C LEU A 156 -4.19 8.12 -6.35
N MET A 157 -4.25 7.03 -5.57
CA MET A 157 -5.32 6.03 -5.71
C MET A 157 -6.70 6.63 -5.44
N GLU A 158 -6.88 7.34 -4.33
CA GLU A 158 -8.16 7.97 -3.97
C GLU A 158 -8.59 9.00 -5.02
N THR A 159 -7.65 9.87 -5.43
CA THR A 159 -7.91 10.89 -6.46
C THR A 159 -8.25 10.24 -7.80
N GLY A 160 -7.57 9.14 -8.14
CA GLY A 160 -7.81 8.41 -9.38
C GLY A 160 -9.14 7.68 -9.39
N GLU A 161 -9.52 7.07 -8.27
CA GLU A 161 -10.84 6.46 -8.07
C GLU A 161 -11.95 7.50 -8.24
N GLU A 162 -11.85 8.64 -7.56
CA GLU A 162 -12.83 9.72 -7.65
C GLU A 162 -12.94 10.25 -9.08
N LEU A 163 -11.80 10.48 -9.74
CA LEU A 163 -11.79 10.96 -11.12
C LEU A 163 -12.44 9.95 -12.08
N LEU A 164 -12.09 8.68 -11.96
CA LEU A 164 -12.61 7.64 -12.85
C LEU A 164 -14.10 7.39 -12.61
N THR A 165 -14.53 7.27 -11.36
CA THR A 165 -15.95 7.03 -11.04
C THR A 165 -16.83 8.23 -11.44
N SER A 166 -16.39 9.47 -11.19
CA SER A 166 -17.13 10.66 -11.61
C SER A 166 -17.20 10.87 -13.13
N LYS A 167 -16.26 10.28 -13.88
CA LYS A 167 -16.15 10.40 -15.35
C LYS A 167 -16.50 9.14 -16.11
N ILE A 168 -16.90 8.06 -15.44
CA ILE A 168 -17.12 6.77 -16.08
C ILE A 168 -18.24 6.84 -17.12
N GLN A 169 -19.30 7.60 -16.85
CA GLN A 169 -20.42 7.77 -17.78
C GLN A 169 -19.99 8.57 -19.02
N ASP A 170 -19.15 9.60 -18.84
CA ASP A 170 -18.58 10.35 -19.97
C ASP A 170 -17.78 9.42 -20.90
N LEU A 171 -17.01 8.48 -20.33
CA LEU A 171 -16.24 7.48 -21.09
C LEU A 171 -17.12 6.48 -21.84
N ILE A 172 -18.23 6.07 -21.21
CA ILE A 172 -19.23 5.12 -21.76
C ILE A 172 -19.97 5.75 -22.94
N ASP A 173 -20.39 7.01 -22.81
CA ASP A 173 -21.18 7.72 -23.82
C ASP A 173 -20.30 8.35 -24.92
N GLY A 174 -18.98 8.40 -24.71
CA GLY A 174 -18.04 9.09 -25.60
C GLY A 174 -18.16 10.62 -25.53
N SER A 175 -18.72 11.16 -24.44
CA SER A 175 -19.01 12.59 -24.27
C SER A 175 -17.83 13.36 -23.69
N PHE A 176 -16.69 13.29 -24.38
CA PHE A 176 -15.45 13.99 -24.00
C PHE A 176 -14.68 14.47 -25.23
N THR A 177 -13.65 15.28 -25.02
CA THR A 177 -12.75 15.75 -26.08
C THR A 177 -11.30 15.47 -25.67
N PRO A 178 -10.64 14.47 -26.29
CA PRO A 178 -9.24 14.18 -26.02
C PRO A 178 -8.35 15.34 -26.45
N THR A 179 -7.30 15.59 -25.68
CA THR A 179 -6.28 16.60 -25.97
C THR A 179 -4.92 15.92 -26.16
N PRO A 180 -4.25 16.09 -27.31
CA PRO A 180 -2.90 15.58 -27.51
C PRO A 180 -1.92 16.08 -26.46
N GLN A 181 -1.07 15.18 -25.99
CA GLN A 181 -0.05 15.52 -25.00
C GLN A 181 1.00 16.47 -25.57
N GLN A 182 1.41 17.45 -24.77
CA GLN A 182 2.47 18.39 -25.14
C GLN A 182 3.85 17.72 -25.11
N VAL A 183 4.75 18.16 -25.99
CA VAL A 183 6.16 17.73 -25.99
C VAL A 183 6.93 18.41 -24.85
N THR A 184 6.64 19.68 -24.58
CA THR A 184 7.28 20.42 -23.49
C THR A 184 6.82 19.88 -22.14
N GLY A 185 7.77 19.57 -21.24
CA GLY A 185 7.48 18.99 -19.92
C GLY A 185 7.27 17.48 -19.92
N ALA A 186 7.30 16.83 -21.09
CA ALA A 186 7.27 15.38 -21.22
C ALA A 186 8.47 14.73 -20.51
N SER A 187 8.20 13.73 -19.65
CA SER A 187 9.24 12.88 -19.06
C SER A 187 8.76 11.44 -18.95
N TYR A 188 9.71 10.50 -18.93
CA TYR A 188 9.45 9.07 -18.85
C TYR A 188 10.52 8.40 -17.99
N PHE A 189 10.10 7.46 -17.16
CA PHE A 189 10.98 6.68 -16.29
C PHE A 189 10.62 5.20 -16.36
N SER A 190 11.64 4.39 -16.60
CA SER A 190 11.60 2.93 -16.60
C SER A 190 11.93 2.38 -15.21
N ARG A 191 11.76 1.06 -15.03
CA ARG A 191 12.18 0.38 -13.79
C ARG A 191 13.68 0.49 -13.49
N ARG A 192 14.52 0.83 -14.48
CA ARG A 192 15.96 0.96 -14.28
C ARG A 192 16.36 2.32 -13.72
N ASP A 193 15.46 3.30 -13.79
CA ASP A 193 15.73 4.68 -13.35
C ASP A 193 15.51 4.85 -11.83
N VAL A 194 15.00 3.82 -11.14
CA VAL A 194 14.81 3.80 -9.69
C VAL A 194 15.41 2.54 -9.10
N ASP A 195 16.52 2.68 -8.37
CA ASP A 195 17.13 1.59 -7.62
C ASP A 195 16.55 1.54 -6.19
N PHE A 196 15.70 0.54 -5.94
CA PHE A 196 15.16 0.29 -4.60
C PHE A 196 16.15 -0.47 -3.70
N GLY A 197 17.12 -1.19 -4.27
CA GLY A 197 18.11 -1.95 -3.50
C GLY A 197 19.18 -1.06 -2.86
N THR A 198 19.58 0.01 -3.56
CA THR A 198 20.47 1.04 -3.04
C THR A 198 19.87 2.43 -3.25
N PRO A 199 18.88 2.83 -2.44
CA PRO A 199 18.21 4.12 -2.61
C PRO A 199 19.22 5.28 -2.58
N PRO A 200 19.12 6.27 -3.49
CA PRO A 200 20.03 7.41 -3.56
C PRO A 200 19.74 8.44 -2.45
N ILE A 201 19.96 8.05 -1.20
CA ILE A 201 19.72 8.90 -0.03
C ILE A 201 20.76 10.03 0.00
N VAL A 202 20.28 11.27 0.00
CA VAL A 202 21.10 12.48 0.05
C VAL A 202 21.34 12.85 1.51
N THR A 203 22.53 12.54 2.01
CA THR A 203 22.97 12.98 3.34
C THR A 203 23.84 14.24 3.29
N ASN A 204 24.45 14.55 2.13
CA ASN A 204 25.25 15.76 1.90
C ASN A 204 24.59 16.65 0.84
N GLY A 205 23.60 17.45 1.26
CA GLY A 205 22.83 18.34 0.40
C GLY A 205 22.06 19.38 1.21
N THR A 206 21.04 19.98 0.62
CA THR A 206 20.08 20.80 1.37
C THR A 206 19.10 19.93 2.15
N ALA A 207 18.44 20.50 3.16
CA ALA A 207 17.40 19.84 3.94
C ALA A 207 16.25 19.35 3.06
N TRP A 208 15.93 20.11 2.00
CA TRP A 208 14.91 19.73 1.02
C TRP A 208 15.34 18.48 0.25
N GLN A 209 16.56 18.45 -0.30
CA GLN A 209 17.06 17.28 -1.03
C GLN A 209 17.13 16.05 -0.13
N ALA A 210 17.64 16.20 1.09
CA ALA A 210 17.73 15.13 2.07
C ALA A 210 16.33 14.59 2.43
N SER A 211 15.40 15.47 2.81
CA SER A 211 14.01 15.10 3.13
C SER A 211 13.31 14.41 1.96
N CYS A 212 13.42 14.95 0.74
CA CYS A 212 12.87 14.33 -0.47
C CYS A 212 13.44 12.93 -0.71
N SER A 213 14.77 12.76 -0.65
CA SER A 213 15.41 11.47 -0.88
C SER A 213 15.01 10.42 0.17
N LEU A 214 14.80 10.83 1.43
CA LEU A 214 14.33 9.93 2.49
C LEU A 214 12.86 9.55 2.25
N ARG A 215 11.96 10.54 2.14
CA ARG A 215 10.51 10.33 2.00
C ARG A 215 10.12 9.54 0.75
N ALA A 216 10.85 9.74 -0.35
CA ALA A 216 10.62 9.02 -1.61
C ALA A 216 10.77 7.49 -1.47
N PHE A 217 11.50 7.00 -0.46
CA PHE A 217 11.69 5.57 -0.23
C PHE A 217 11.09 5.08 1.09
N MET A 218 10.19 5.87 1.68
CA MET A 218 9.38 5.46 2.82
C MET A 218 8.08 4.83 2.30
N PHE A 219 8.02 3.50 2.33
CA PHE A 219 6.82 2.74 2.02
C PHE A 219 6.88 1.41 2.77
N HIS A 220 6.22 1.32 3.91
CA HIS A 220 6.48 0.26 4.90
C HIS A 220 6.31 -1.18 4.40
N GLU A 221 5.38 -1.41 3.46
CA GLU A 221 5.17 -2.71 2.82
C GLU A 221 6.34 -3.13 1.91
N TYR A 222 7.18 -2.19 1.50
CA TYR A 222 8.38 -2.42 0.69
C TYR A 222 9.66 -2.19 1.49
N GLN A 223 9.90 -0.94 1.94
CA GLN A 223 11.10 -0.55 2.67
C GLN A 223 10.98 0.79 3.40
N TYR A 224 11.97 1.02 4.25
CA TYR A 224 12.32 2.32 4.79
C TYR A 224 13.82 2.56 4.56
N PRO A 225 14.25 3.81 4.34
CA PRO A 225 15.67 4.13 4.23
C PRO A 225 16.40 3.87 5.56
N GLU A 226 17.64 3.39 5.47
CA GLU A 226 18.51 3.13 6.60
C GLU A 226 19.61 4.19 6.66
N LEU A 227 19.81 4.79 7.83
CA LEU A 227 20.99 5.59 8.14
C LEU A 227 21.80 4.90 9.25
N ASP A 228 22.99 5.41 9.56
CA ASP A 228 23.82 4.93 10.67
C ASP A 228 23.14 5.03 12.05
N VAL A 229 22.18 5.94 12.21
CA VAL A 229 21.32 6.04 13.41
C VAL A 229 20.18 5.02 13.42
N GLY A 230 19.93 4.32 12.32
CA GLY A 230 18.90 3.27 12.16
C GLY A 230 17.92 3.55 11.01
N GLN A 231 16.91 2.67 10.91
CA GLN A 231 15.83 2.77 9.94
C GLN A 231 14.98 4.04 10.17
N VAL A 232 14.84 4.88 9.14
CA VAL A 232 14.11 6.15 9.21
C VAL A 232 12.70 5.95 8.63
N MET A 233 11.68 6.25 9.43
CA MET A 233 10.27 6.12 9.04
C MET A 233 9.51 7.45 8.93
N GLY A 234 10.14 8.55 9.34
CA GLY A 234 9.63 9.90 9.14
C GLY A 234 10.76 10.91 8.98
N ALA A 235 10.54 11.94 8.17
CA ALA A 235 11.50 13.01 7.93
C ALA A 235 10.78 14.35 7.71
N SER A 236 11.13 15.37 8.48
CA SER A 236 10.59 16.73 8.35
C SER A 236 11.70 17.77 8.48
N ILE A 237 11.62 18.85 7.72
CA ILE A 237 12.62 19.92 7.81
C ILE A 237 12.41 20.67 9.12
N SER A 238 13.48 20.80 9.92
CA SER A 238 13.42 21.47 11.22
C SER A 238 13.02 22.94 11.05
N THR A 239 12.21 23.44 11.97
CA THR A 239 11.77 24.85 11.99
C THR A 239 12.85 25.78 12.52
N SER A 240 13.75 25.29 13.37
CA SER A 240 14.92 25.99 13.87
C SER A 240 16.05 25.99 12.83
N ILE A 241 16.69 27.15 12.66
CA ILE A 241 17.92 27.25 11.86
C ILE A 241 19.05 26.68 12.73
N SER A 242 19.81 25.72 12.19
CA SER A 242 20.95 25.17 12.91
C SER A 242 21.98 26.27 13.16
N THR A 243 22.19 26.64 14.43
CA THR A 243 23.25 27.57 14.83
C THR A 243 24.62 26.88 14.86
N SER A 244 24.63 25.55 14.92
CA SER A 244 25.79 24.73 14.61
C SER A 244 25.79 24.43 13.11
N VAL A 245 26.43 25.30 12.33
CA VAL A 245 26.95 24.89 11.02
C VAL A 245 28.05 23.87 11.30
N SER A 246 27.66 22.64 11.60
CA SER A 246 28.57 21.52 11.51
C SER A 246 29.05 21.53 10.07
N SER A 247 30.35 21.70 9.86
CA SER A 247 30.99 21.57 8.54
C SER A 247 30.83 20.18 7.94
N ARG A 248 30.20 19.24 8.66
CA ARG A 248 29.94 17.87 8.27
C ARG A 248 28.43 17.61 8.31
N CYS A 249 27.87 17.23 7.17
CA CYS A 249 26.54 16.65 7.16
C CYS A 249 26.61 15.29 7.88
N ALA A 250 25.96 15.20 9.03
CA ALA A 250 26.04 14.07 9.94
C ALA A 250 24.70 13.87 10.63
N THR A 251 24.44 12.65 11.04
CA THR A 251 23.28 12.25 11.82
C THR A 251 23.63 12.27 13.30
N GLU A 252 22.65 12.60 14.13
CA GLU A 252 22.80 12.66 15.58
C GLU A 252 21.52 12.16 16.24
N ARG A 253 21.61 11.15 17.11
CA ARG A 253 20.47 10.71 17.91
C ARG A 253 20.14 11.77 18.96
N THR A 254 18.88 12.18 18.99
CA THR A 254 18.37 13.18 19.94
C THR A 254 17.42 12.59 20.98
N GLY A 255 17.01 11.33 20.79
CA GLY A 255 16.16 10.58 21.72
C GLY A 255 16.12 9.09 21.37
N ALA A 256 15.26 8.34 22.06
CA ALA A 256 15.09 6.90 21.82
C ALA A 256 14.71 6.59 20.37
N TRP A 257 13.79 7.41 19.83
CA TRP A 257 13.19 7.21 18.51
C TRP A 257 13.31 8.44 17.59
N THR A 258 14.16 9.39 17.97
CA THR A 258 14.37 10.62 17.22
C THR A 258 15.84 10.84 16.95
N ALA A 259 16.12 11.38 15.76
CA ALA A 259 17.44 11.82 15.37
C ALA A 259 17.32 13.10 14.54
N VAL A 260 18.46 13.73 14.28
CA VAL A 260 18.57 14.89 13.42
C VAL A 260 19.63 14.59 12.37
N LEU A 261 19.33 14.89 11.11
CA LEU A 261 20.32 14.95 10.04
C LEU A 261 20.69 16.41 9.79
N HIS A 262 21.92 16.78 10.13
CA HIS A 262 22.48 18.09 9.83
C HIS A 262 22.81 18.18 8.34
N THR A 263 22.33 19.22 7.66
CA THR A 263 22.56 19.42 6.23
C THR A 263 23.25 20.76 5.94
N ARG A 264 23.32 21.19 4.67
CA ARG A 264 24.02 22.43 4.27
C ARG A 264 23.28 23.72 4.63
N ASP A 265 21.97 23.66 4.85
CA ASP A 265 21.14 24.85 5.15
C ASP A 265 20.33 24.68 6.45
N ARG A 266 19.39 23.75 6.50
CA ARG A 266 18.60 23.42 7.72
C ARG A 266 18.84 21.98 8.13
N SER A 267 18.43 21.63 9.33
CA SER A 267 18.42 20.22 9.73
C SER A 267 17.13 19.53 9.28
N VAL A 268 17.17 18.20 9.25
CA VAL A 268 16.01 17.35 9.04
C VAL A 268 15.78 16.54 10.31
N ASP A 269 14.63 16.73 10.94
CA ASP A 269 14.19 15.93 12.07
C ASP A 269 13.75 14.55 11.54
N LEU A 270 14.28 13.50 12.16
CA LEU A 270 14.10 12.11 11.78
C LEU A 270 13.33 11.37 12.87
N ILE A 271 12.38 10.53 12.43
CA ILE A 271 11.70 9.55 13.29
C ILE A 271 12.25 8.18 12.92
N LEU A 272 12.77 7.46 13.91
CA LEU A 272 13.40 6.16 13.75
C LEU A 272 12.40 5.03 14.00
N SER A 273 12.48 3.96 13.23
CA SER A 273 11.55 2.84 13.38
C SER A 273 11.87 2.00 14.62
N PRO A 274 10.89 1.78 15.52
CA PRO A 274 11.04 0.88 16.66
C PRO A 274 10.71 -0.57 16.30
N PHE A 275 10.39 -0.85 15.03
CA PHE A 275 9.74 -2.10 14.61
C PHE A 275 10.52 -3.35 15.03
N ASN A 276 11.85 -3.33 14.93
CA ASN A 276 12.68 -4.46 15.37
C ASN A 276 12.61 -4.65 16.89
N SER A 277 12.73 -3.59 17.68
CA SER A 277 12.63 -3.66 19.14
C SER A 277 11.23 -4.10 19.59
N LEU A 278 10.18 -3.58 18.95
CA LEU A 278 8.80 -3.99 19.17
C LEU A 278 8.64 -5.51 18.90
N TYR A 279 9.15 -5.98 17.76
CA TYR A 279 9.09 -7.41 17.42
C TYR A 279 9.85 -8.29 18.40
N GLN A 280 11.04 -7.88 18.83
CA GLN A 280 11.80 -8.65 19.81
C GLN A 280 11.08 -8.72 21.15
N TRP A 281 10.48 -7.62 21.60
CA TRP A 281 9.66 -7.61 22.80
C TRP A 281 8.47 -8.57 22.69
N CYS A 282 7.73 -8.56 21.58
CA CYS A 282 6.63 -9.51 21.35
C CYS A 282 7.06 -10.99 21.40
N ARG A 283 8.33 -11.31 21.16
CA ARG A 283 8.86 -12.68 21.15
C ARG A 283 9.38 -13.16 22.50
N THR A 284 9.68 -12.24 23.41
CA THR A 284 10.41 -12.49 24.65
C THR A 284 9.53 -12.19 25.86
N THR A 285 10.06 -12.42 27.06
CA THR A 285 9.47 -11.98 28.33
C THR A 285 10.23 -10.79 28.91
N GLU A 286 10.97 -10.08 28.07
CA GLU A 286 11.69 -8.87 28.46
C GLU A 286 10.72 -7.71 28.63
N ASP A 287 11.17 -6.67 29.33
CA ASP A 287 10.39 -5.46 29.54
C ASP A 287 10.14 -4.74 28.21
N LYS A 288 8.99 -4.06 28.13
CA LYS A 288 8.64 -3.20 26.99
C LYS A 288 9.77 -2.19 26.72
N PRO A 289 10.16 -1.96 25.44
CA PRO A 289 11.15 -0.95 25.10
C PRO A 289 10.77 0.43 25.62
N GLU A 290 11.75 1.13 26.21
CA GLU A 290 11.54 2.47 26.76
C GLU A 290 10.95 3.43 25.71
N HIS A 291 10.02 4.28 26.16
CA HIS A 291 9.37 5.32 25.35
C HIS A 291 8.59 4.83 24.12
N LEU A 292 8.39 3.51 23.96
CA LEU A 292 7.65 2.95 22.82
C LEU A 292 6.18 3.43 22.77
N ASP A 293 5.53 3.55 23.93
CA ASP A 293 4.18 4.10 24.11
C ASP A 293 4.07 5.57 23.69
N SER A 294 5.18 6.31 23.75
CA SER A 294 5.24 7.72 23.34
C SER A 294 5.77 7.91 21.92
N HIS A 295 5.92 6.82 21.14
CA HIS A 295 6.46 6.90 19.79
C HIS A 295 5.57 7.78 18.89
N PRO A 296 6.11 8.79 18.18
CA PRO A 296 5.30 9.76 17.42
C PRO A 296 4.41 9.13 16.33
N MET A 297 4.79 7.94 15.87
CA MET A 297 4.08 7.20 14.82
C MET A 297 3.55 5.84 15.31
N LEU A 298 3.22 5.70 16.60
CA LEU A 298 2.76 4.44 17.21
C LEU A 298 1.59 3.78 16.44
N ASN A 299 0.60 4.57 16.02
CA ASN A 299 -0.55 4.07 15.26
C ASN A 299 -0.16 3.46 13.90
N SER A 300 0.96 3.89 13.30
CA SER A 300 1.44 3.36 12.02
C SER A 300 2.25 2.07 12.16
N ILE A 301 2.69 1.72 13.37
CA ILE A 301 3.55 0.54 13.63
C ILE A 301 2.80 -0.62 14.27
N VAL A 302 1.73 -0.36 15.03
CA VAL A 302 1.02 -1.39 15.82
C VAL A 302 0.45 -2.52 14.94
N ASN A 303 -0.03 -2.17 13.74
CA ASN A 303 -0.58 -3.08 12.73
C ASN A 303 0.36 -3.32 11.54
N ARG A 304 1.60 -2.81 11.62
CA ARG A 304 2.59 -3.01 10.56
C ARG A 304 2.97 -4.48 10.52
N ALA A 305 2.87 -5.08 9.34
CA ALA A 305 3.24 -6.47 9.16
C ALA A 305 4.68 -6.64 8.66
N ASP A 306 5.32 -7.76 8.99
CA ASP A 306 6.58 -8.16 8.37
C ASP A 306 6.37 -8.65 6.92
N ARG A 307 7.45 -9.09 6.25
CA ARG A 307 7.38 -9.62 4.86
C ARG A 307 6.52 -10.88 4.71
N ASN A 308 6.23 -11.59 5.80
CA ASN A 308 5.35 -12.76 5.81
C ASN A 308 3.90 -12.40 6.19
N GLY A 309 3.63 -11.11 6.44
CA GLY A 309 2.33 -10.62 6.91
C GLY A 309 2.09 -10.82 8.40
N TRP A 310 3.09 -11.22 9.18
CA TRP A 310 2.91 -11.33 10.63
C TRP A 310 2.78 -9.93 11.22
N THR A 311 1.89 -9.73 12.18
CA THR A 311 1.78 -8.46 12.94
C THR A 311 2.46 -8.62 14.30
N PRO A 312 2.82 -7.52 15.00
CA PRO A 312 3.26 -7.59 16.39
C PRO A 312 2.34 -8.43 17.28
N LEU A 313 1.02 -8.28 17.10
CA LEU A 313 0.03 -9.04 17.85
C LEU A 313 0.10 -10.55 17.56
N MET A 314 0.27 -10.97 16.30
CA MET A 314 0.46 -12.38 15.96
C MET A 314 1.71 -12.96 16.61
N VAL A 315 2.82 -12.21 16.56
CA VAL A 315 4.08 -12.62 17.18
C VAL A 315 3.89 -12.80 18.69
N ALA A 316 3.25 -11.83 19.36
CA ALA A 316 2.97 -11.91 20.79
C ALA A 316 2.04 -13.08 21.14
N CYS A 317 0.99 -13.33 20.35
CA CYS A 317 0.09 -14.48 20.50
C CYS A 317 0.83 -15.81 20.37
N TYR A 318 1.66 -15.96 19.35
CA TYR A 318 2.42 -17.19 19.11
C TYR A 318 3.40 -17.48 20.24
N HIS A 319 4.07 -16.44 20.76
CA HIS A 319 5.05 -16.58 21.84
C HIS A 319 4.42 -16.55 23.25
N GLY A 320 3.14 -16.19 23.36
CA GLY A 320 2.41 -16.10 24.63
C GLY A 320 2.86 -14.95 25.51
N ASN A 321 3.34 -13.85 24.92
CA ASN A 321 3.67 -12.64 25.67
C ASN A 321 2.38 -11.87 26.00
N SER A 322 1.80 -12.19 27.16
CA SER A 322 0.57 -11.59 27.68
C SER A 322 0.62 -10.07 27.79
N GLU A 323 1.73 -9.52 28.29
CA GLU A 323 1.88 -8.08 28.49
C GLU A 323 1.88 -7.35 27.14
N ALA A 324 2.61 -7.89 26.15
CA ALA A 324 2.63 -7.33 24.82
C ALA A 324 1.25 -7.41 24.14
N ILE A 325 0.50 -8.49 24.33
CA ILE A 325 -0.86 -8.62 23.78
C ILE A 325 -1.77 -7.54 24.34
N GLU A 326 -1.84 -7.41 25.66
CA GLU A 326 -2.67 -6.40 26.35
C GLU A 326 -2.31 -4.99 25.86
N THR A 327 -1.02 -4.66 25.89
CA THR A 327 -0.53 -3.34 25.47
C THR A 327 -0.81 -3.06 23.99
N LEU A 328 -0.58 -4.03 23.10
CA LEU A 328 -0.81 -3.86 21.66
C LEU A 328 -2.30 -3.63 21.37
N LEU A 329 -3.18 -4.34 22.05
CA LEU A 329 -4.63 -4.15 21.94
C LEU A 329 -5.05 -2.77 22.46
N GLU A 330 -4.48 -2.30 23.58
CA GLU A 330 -4.68 -0.92 24.07
C GLU A 330 -4.22 0.13 23.06
N TRP A 331 -3.15 -0.14 22.32
CA TRP A 331 -2.65 0.71 21.23
C TRP A 331 -3.44 0.57 19.91
N GLY A 332 -4.51 -0.23 19.89
CA GLY A 332 -5.38 -0.40 18.72
C GLY A 332 -4.89 -1.42 17.69
N ALA A 333 -4.15 -2.45 18.12
CA ALA A 333 -3.87 -3.60 17.26
C ALA A 333 -5.18 -4.24 16.76
N ASP A 334 -5.27 -4.52 15.46
CA ASP A 334 -6.38 -5.23 14.87
C ASP A 334 -6.28 -6.72 15.23
N VAL A 335 -7.17 -7.15 16.13
CA VAL A 335 -7.26 -8.52 16.63
C VAL A 335 -7.59 -9.54 15.52
N ASN A 336 -8.09 -9.09 14.37
CA ASN A 336 -8.53 -9.91 13.26
C ASN A 336 -7.69 -9.75 11.99
N GLN A 337 -6.70 -8.84 11.97
CA GLN A 337 -5.80 -8.69 10.84
C GLN A 337 -5.11 -10.03 10.57
N SER A 338 -5.21 -10.54 9.35
CA SER A 338 -4.63 -11.83 8.97
C SER A 338 -3.33 -11.65 8.19
N ASN A 339 -2.46 -12.66 8.24
CA ASN A 339 -1.21 -12.63 7.48
C ASN A 339 -1.45 -12.98 6.00
N LEU A 340 -0.39 -13.09 5.20
CA LEU A 340 -0.50 -13.42 3.77
C LEU A 340 -1.11 -14.80 3.47
N ARG A 341 -1.28 -15.64 4.50
CA ARG A 341 -1.97 -16.95 4.42
C ARG A 341 -3.36 -16.92 5.04
N GLY A 342 -3.88 -15.76 5.42
CA GLY A 342 -5.18 -15.64 6.09
C GLY A 342 -5.18 -16.16 7.54
N THR A 343 -4.02 -16.45 8.13
CA THR A 343 -3.91 -16.89 9.52
C THR A 343 -4.08 -15.70 10.46
N THR A 344 -4.96 -15.80 11.46
CA THR A 344 -5.30 -14.72 12.40
C THR A 344 -4.50 -14.81 13.71
N PRO A 345 -4.44 -13.74 14.53
CA PRO A 345 -3.84 -13.78 15.86
C PRO A 345 -4.41 -14.88 16.76
N LEU A 346 -5.72 -15.13 16.70
CA LEU A 346 -6.37 -16.20 17.46
C LEU A 346 -5.89 -17.60 17.07
N MET A 347 -5.63 -17.85 15.78
CA MET A 347 -5.03 -19.12 15.33
C MET A 347 -3.63 -19.31 15.92
N TYR A 348 -2.83 -18.26 16.01
CA TYR A 348 -1.52 -18.30 16.66
C TYR A 348 -1.60 -18.46 18.19
N ALA A 349 -2.55 -17.79 18.84
CA ALA A 349 -2.81 -17.92 20.28
C ALA A 349 -3.18 -19.36 20.65
N LYS A 350 -4.01 -20.02 19.84
CA LYS A 350 -4.38 -21.44 20.02
C LYS A 350 -3.16 -22.36 19.99
N ASP A 351 -2.21 -22.10 19.10
CA ASP A 351 -0.98 -22.90 18.92
C ASP A 351 0.21 -22.38 19.73
N CYS A 352 -0.03 -21.48 20.68
CA CYS A 352 0.96 -20.99 21.61
C CYS A 352 1.55 -22.15 22.43
N PRO A 353 2.88 -22.36 22.45
CA PRO A 353 3.52 -23.43 23.21
C PRO A 353 3.61 -23.13 24.72
N SER A 354 3.12 -21.97 25.16
CA SER A 354 3.15 -21.54 26.55
C SER A 354 2.17 -22.33 27.43
N ARG A 355 2.56 -22.55 28.70
CA ARG A 355 1.64 -23.10 29.72
C ARG A 355 0.42 -22.21 29.96
N ASN A 356 0.50 -20.93 29.58
CA ASN A 356 -0.56 -19.96 29.71
C ASN A 356 -1.44 -19.84 28.45
N ALA A 357 -1.30 -20.73 27.46
CA ALA A 357 -2.03 -20.65 26.18
C ALA A 357 -3.55 -20.43 26.35
N GLN A 358 -4.18 -21.01 27.38
CA GLN A 358 -5.60 -20.79 27.65
C GLN A 358 -5.92 -19.34 28.04
N ALA A 359 -5.06 -18.69 28.83
CA ALA A 359 -5.24 -17.29 29.18
C ALA A 359 -5.01 -16.37 27.97
N ILE A 360 -4.00 -16.69 27.14
CA ILE A 360 -3.71 -15.96 25.89
C ILE A 360 -4.91 -16.03 24.93
N VAL A 361 -5.52 -17.21 24.77
CA VAL A 361 -6.74 -17.37 23.96
C VAL A 361 -7.88 -16.51 24.50
N ARG A 362 -8.11 -16.50 25.83
CA ARG A 362 -9.15 -15.64 26.43
C ARG A 362 -8.92 -14.18 26.15
N GLN A 363 -7.69 -13.67 26.35
CA GLN A 363 -7.36 -12.27 26.07
C GLN A 363 -7.73 -11.84 24.65
N VAL A 364 -7.39 -12.69 23.67
CA VAL A 364 -7.66 -12.42 22.26
C VAL A 364 -9.15 -12.54 21.93
N LEU A 365 -9.87 -13.49 22.54
CA LEU A 365 -11.33 -13.61 22.40
C LEU A 365 -12.09 -12.45 23.04
N ASP A 366 -11.70 -12.05 24.26
CA ASP A 366 -12.27 -10.93 25.00
C ASP A 366 -12.09 -9.60 24.23
N ALA A 367 -11.02 -9.51 23.44
CA ALA A 367 -10.75 -8.40 22.53
C ALA A 367 -11.54 -8.44 21.20
N GLY A 368 -12.43 -9.43 21.01
CA GLY A 368 -13.31 -9.51 19.85
C GLY A 368 -12.75 -10.28 18.65
N ALA A 369 -11.85 -11.24 18.88
CA ALA A 369 -11.37 -12.11 17.81
C ALA A 369 -12.49 -12.92 17.15
N ASP A 370 -12.55 -12.89 15.83
CA ASP A 370 -13.53 -13.59 15.00
C ASP A 370 -13.08 -15.04 14.72
N VAL A 371 -13.81 -15.99 15.30
CA VAL A 371 -13.59 -17.44 15.14
C VAL A 371 -13.98 -17.96 13.76
N THR A 372 -14.68 -17.16 12.94
CA THR A 372 -15.24 -17.55 11.64
C THR A 372 -14.32 -17.22 10.47
N VAL A 373 -13.24 -16.47 10.69
CA VAL A 373 -12.26 -16.13 9.66
C VAL A 373 -11.64 -17.39 9.08
N ARG A 374 -11.62 -17.49 7.75
CA ARG A 374 -11.04 -18.59 6.99
C ARG A 374 -9.67 -18.21 6.44
N ASP A 375 -8.72 -19.11 6.63
CA ASP A 375 -7.38 -18.94 6.07
C ASP A 375 -7.30 -19.32 4.58
N ALA A 376 -6.10 -19.30 4.03
CA ALA A 376 -5.79 -19.65 2.64
C ALA A 376 -6.17 -21.09 2.24
N TYR A 377 -6.42 -21.99 3.20
CA TYR A 377 -6.89 -23.36 3.02
C TYR A 377 -8.41 -23.49 3.21
N GLY A 378 -9.11 -22.37 3.44
CA GLY A 378 -10.53 -22.33 3.70
C GLY A 378 -10.91 -22.80 5.11
N LYS A 379 -9.95 -22.93 6.03
CA LYS A 379 -10.16 -23.44 7.39
C LYS A 379 -10.28 -22.32 8.41
N THR A 380 -11.17 -22.49 9.36
CA THR A 380 -11.34 -21.64 10.54
C THR A 380 -10.47 -22.13 11.69
N VAL A 381 -10.34 -21.32 12.75
CA VAL A 381 -9.64 -21.75 13.97
C VAL A 381 -10.31 -22.96 14.63
N ILE A 382 -11.64 -23.05 14.52
CA ILE A 382 -12.44 -24.16 15.04
C ILE A 382 -12.15 -25.46 14.28
N ASP A 383 -12.05 -25.40 12.94
CA ASP A 383 -11.72 -26.56 12.10
C ASP A 383 -10.39 -27.18 12.55
N TYR A 384 -9.34 -26.37 12.72
CA TYR A 384 -8.05 -26.84 13.21
C TYR A 384 -8.09 -27.38 14.64
N ALA A 385 -8.93 -26.80 15.51
CA ALA A 385 -9.06 -27.26 16.89
C ALA A 385 -9.71 -28.65 16.98
N PHE A 386 -10.71 -28.94 16.13
CA PHE A 386 -11.29 -30.28 16.01
C PHE A 386 -10.30 -31.29 15.44
N GLU A 387 -9.61 -30.95 14.34
CA GLU A 387 -8.61 -31.84 13.71
C GLU A 387 -7.49 -32.25 14.67
N ASN A 388 -7.05 -31.32 15.52
CA ASN A 388 -5.97 -31.54 16.49
C ASN A 388 -6.45 -31.97 17.89
N ASN A 389 -7.75 -32.24 18.07
CA ASN A 389 -8.36 -32.63 19.35
C ASN A 389 -8.09 -31.63 20.51
N GLN A 390 -8.07 -30.33 20.23
CA GLN A 390 -7.78 -29.25 21.19
C GLN A 390 -9.01 -28.88 22.04
N GLN A 391 -9.51 -29.84 22.83
CA GLN A 391 -10.74 -29.70 23.65
C GLN A 391 -10.72 -28.52 24.63
N ALA A 392 -9.55 -28.15 25.16
CA ALA A 392 -9.44 -27.04 26.09
C ALA A 392 -9.77 -25.69 25.42
N PHE A 393 -9.27 -25.49 24.18
CA PHE A 393 -9.62 -24.33 23.36
C PHE A 393 -11.10 -24.30 22.99
N LEU A 394 -11.64 -25.44 22.53
CA LEU A 394 -13.05 -25.56 22.12
C LEU A 394 -14.06 -25.24 23.23
N ARG A 395 -13.66 -25.32 24.52
CA ARG A 395 -14.52 -24.94 25.65
C ARG A 395 -14.55 -23.44 25.94
N GLN A 396 -13.69 -22.65 25.30
CA GLN A 396 -13.63 -21.20 25.49
C GLN A 396 -14.45 -20.41 24.46
N ILE A 397 -14.84 -21.08 23.38
CA ILE A 397 -15.76 -20.58 22.34
C ILE A 397 -17.14 -21.12 22.68
#